data_AF-A0A2N1XZN7-F1
#
_entry.id   AF-A0A2N1XZN7-F1
#
_cell.length_a   1.000
_cell.length_b   1.000
_cell.length_c   1.000
_cell.angle_alpha   90.00
_cell.angle_beta   90.00
_cell.angle_gamma   90.00
#
_symmetry.space_group_name_H-M   'P 1'
#
loop_
_entity.id
_entity.type
_entity.pdbx_description
1 polymer ?
#
loop_
_entity_poly.entity_id
_entity_poly.type
_entity_poly.pdbx_seq_one_letter_code
_entity_poly.pdbx_strand_id
1 'polypeptide(L)'
;MKLSLDDVILRFARFLTASWGVAYEAAGTMKQVERAEFMSDWTQANWELLVETPFRELAGFGKSFLESYGEGADCNEKSSRVWLPEVKPTHRIACRPRKISYIHDMLSGNVIDVSSRTVVFNHFANKSVHGWYEQAPPFDHVLGYYNDQEVLLSIDQVSFMAEEIGEEIGGGVKLNDDARAPPP
;
A
#
# COMPACT_ATOMS: atom_id res chain seq x y z
N MET A 1 17.24 20.83 2.44
CA MET A 1 16.07 20.48 1.60
C MET A 1 15.08 19.74 2.47
N LYS A 2 13.81 20.17 2.54
CA LYS A 2 12.79 19.47 3.34
C LYS A 2 12.29 18.28 2.50
N LEU A 3 12.38 17.07 3.03
CA LEU A 3 11.93 15.85 2.34
C LEU A 3 10.40 15.90 2.17
N SER A 4 9.87 15.60 0.98
CA SER A 4 8.43 15.44 0.76
C SER A 4 8.03 13.96 0.81
N LEU A 5 6.73 13.67 0.95
CA LEU A 5 6.24 12.28 0.86
C LEU A 5 6.49 11.69 -0.53
N ASP A 6 6.33 12.48 -1.61
CA ASP A 6 6.74 12.09 -2.96
C ASP A 6 8.20 11.62 -2.98
N ASP A 7 9.13 12.39 -2.39
CA ASP A 7 10.55 12.02 -2.38
C ASP A 7 10.82 10.70 -1.67
N VAL A 8 10.13 10.45 -0.54
CA VAL A 8 10.23 9.21 0.25
C VAL A 8 9.77 8.02 -0.58
N ILE A 9 8.56 8.12 -1.13
CA ILE A 9 7.89 7.05 -1.88
C ILE A 9 8.66 6.74 -3.19
N LEU A 10 9.07 7.76 -3.94
CA LEU A 10 9.85 7.59 -5.17
C LEU A 10 11.26 7.05 -4.91
N ARG A 11 11.87 7.38 -3.76
CA ARG A 11 13.13 6.75 -3.34
C ARG A 11 12.97 5.26 -3.09
N PHE A 12 11.83 4.83 -2.54
CA PHE A 12 11.54 3.42 -2.33
C PHE A 12 11.39 2.66 -3.66
N ALA A 13 10.68 3.20 -4.65
CA ALA A 13 10.61 2.61 -5.99
C ALA A 13 11.99 2.41 -6.63
N ARG A 14 12.89 3.40 -6.50
CA ARG A 14 14.29 3.30 -6.95
C ARG A 14 15.06 2.23 -6.19
N PHE A 15 14.88 2.14 -4.87
CA PHE A 15 15.49 1.10 -4.04
C PHE A 15 15.05 -0.30 -4.48
N LEU A 16 13.75 -0.51 -4.69
CA LEU A 16 13.21 -1.78 -5.19
C LEU A 16 13.84 -2.12 -6.54
N THR A 17 13.83 -1.17 -7.48
CA THR A 17 14.42 -1.38 -8.82
C THR A 17 15.89 -1.78 -8.75
N ALA A 18 16.67 -1.17 -7.85
CA ALA A 18 18.09 -1.45 -7.71
C ALA A 18 18.40 -2.75 -6.94
N SER A 19 17.56 -3.14 -5.98
CA SER A 19 17.88 -4.19 -5.00
C SER A 19 17.12 -5.48 -5.23
N TRP A 20 16.02 -5.47 -6.00
CA TRP A 20 15.14 -6.61 -6.17
C TRP A 20 15.84 -7.85 -6.69
N GLY A 21 16.69 -7.71 -7.72
CA GLY A 21 17.41 -8.84 -8.30
C GLY A 21 18.26 -9.58 -7.26
N VAL A 22 18.99 -8.83 -6.43
CA VAL A 22 19.84 -9.38 -5.36
C VAL A 22 18.99 -10.08 -4.29
N ALA A 23 17.88 -9.48 -3.87
CA ALA A 23 16.97 -10.09 -2.90
C ALA A 23 16.32 -11.37 -3.47
N TYR A 24 15.88 -11.34 -4.73
CA TYR A 24 15.26 -12.47 -5.40
C TYR A 24 16.24 -13.63 -5.58
N GLU A 25 17.51 -13.34 -5.93
CA GLU A 25 18.58 -14.34 -6.02
C GLU A 25 18.89 -14.98 -4.67
N ALA A 26 18.84 -14.22 -3.56
CA ALA A 26 19.01 -14.77 -2.22
C ALA A 26 17.94 -15.82 -1.87
N ALA A 27 16.75 -15.72 -2.45
CA ALA A 27 15.67 -16.70 -2.35
C ALA A 27 15.65 -17.73 -3.50
N GLY A 28 16.72 -17.79 -4.30
CA GLY A 28 16.80 -18.60 -5.52
C GLY A 28 16.69 -20.12 -5.28
N THR A 29 17.06 -20.59 -4.09
CA THR A 29 16.95 -22.01 -3.71
C THR A 29 15.63 -22.37 -3.02
N MET A 30 14.79 -21.38 -2.70
CA MET A 30 13.50 -21.60 -2.05
C MET A 30 12.46 -22.09 -3.06
N LYS A 31 11.44 -22.82 -2.58
CA LYS A 31 10.27 -23.14 -3.41
C LYS A 31 9.51 -21.86 -3.74
N GLN A 32 8.65 -21.92 -4.76
CA GLN A 32 7.94 -20.76 -5.26
C GLN A 32 7.12 -20.02 -4.18
N VAL A 33 6.40 -20.75 -3.31
CA VAL A 33 5.59 -20.16 -2.24
C VAL A 33 6.48 -19.50 -1.18
N GLU A 34 7.46 -20.23 -0.66
CA GLU A 34 8.44 -19.73 0.33
C GLU A 34 9.21 -18.50 -0.20
N ARG A 35 9.51 -18.48 -1.51
CA ARG A 35 10.14 -17.33 -2.16
C ARG A 35 9.21 -16.12 -2.20
N ALA A 36 7.93 -16.31 -2.49
CA ALA A 36 6.96 -15.22 -2.51
C ALA A 36 6.81 -14.61 -1.12
N GLU A 37 6.66 -15.44 -0.08
CA GLU A 37 6.64 -15.03 1.33
C GLU A 37 7.91 -14.26 1.71
N PHE A 38 9.09 -14.79 1.36
CA PHE A 38 10.36 -14.10 1.59
C PHE A 38 10.41 -12.71 0.94
N MET A 39 9.93 -12.59 -0.30
CA MET A 39 9.93 -11.30 -1.00
C MET A 39 8.90 -10.32 -0.39
N SER A 40 7.76 -10.80 0.06
CA SER A 40 6.77 -10.01 0.81
C SER A 40 7.34 -9.49 2.13
N ASP A 41 7.95 -10.37 2.93
CA ASP A 41 8.60 -9.99 4.19
C ASP A 41 9.73 -8.98 3.96
N TRP A 42 10.57 -9.22 2.94
CA TRP A 42 11.66 -8.32 2.59
C TRP A 42 11.15 -6.95 2.16
N THR A 43 10.14 -6.89 1.30
CA THR A 43 9.58 -5.60 0.86
C THR A 43 8.89 -4.85 2.01
N GLN A 44 8.10 -5.54 2.84
CA GLN A 44 7.44 -4.93 4.00
C GLN A 44 8.46 -4.39 5.02
N ALA A 45 9.51 -5.17 5.36
CA ALA A 45 10.55 -4.72 6.26
C ALA A 45 11.23 -3.43 5.74
N ASN A 46 11.52 -3.39 4.44
CA ASN A 46 12.13 -2.21 3.84
C ASN A 46 11.14 -1.04 3.70
N TRP A 47 9.85 -1.30 3.50
CA TRP A 47 8.80 -0.27 3.53
C TRP A 47 8.75 0.44 4.89
N GLU A 48 8.73 -0.32 5.98
CA GLU A 48 8.69 0.22 7.34
C GLU A 48 9.92 1.10 7.65
N LEU A 49 11.09 0.68 7.19
CA LEU A 49 12.35 1.40 7.42
C LEU A 49 12.52 2.61 6.49
N LEU A 50 12.26 2.46 5.19
CA LEU A 50 12.63 3.46 4.18
C LEU A 50 11.48 4.43 3.85
N VAL A 51 10.23 4.06 4.17
CA VAL A 51 9.04 4.85 3.90
C VAL A 51 8.32 5.26 5.17
N GLU A 52 7.85 4.32 5.98
CA GLU A 52 7.05 4.64 7.17
C GLU A 52 7.85 5.47 8.18
N THR A 53 9.10 5.10 8.46
CA THR A 53 9.92 5.82 9.43
C THR A 53 10.13 7.29 9.02
N PRO A 54 10.54 7.62 7.79
CA PRO A 54 10.56 9.02 7.33
C PRO A 54 9.18 9.69 7.29
N PHE A 55 8.12 8.96 6.91
CA PHE A 55 6.76 9.49 6.93
C PHE A 55 6.34 9.93 8.34
N ARG A 56 6.70 9.15 9.37
CA ARG A 56 6.43 9.48 10.77
C ARG A 56 7.06 10.81 11.17
N GLU A 57 8.27 11.10 10.73
CA GLU A 57 8.91 12.41 10.94
C GLU A 57 8.14 13.54 10.24
N LEU A 58 7.63 13.30 9.03
CA LEU A 58 6.85 14.29 8.28
C LEU A 58 5.48 14.58 8.90
N ALA A 59 4.84 13.57 9.48
CA ALA A 59 3.48 13.63 10.00
C ALA A 59 3.37 13.99 11.50
N GLY A 60 4.49 14.21 12.21
CA GLY A 60 4.48 14.65 13.60
C GLY A 60 4.82 13.59 14.66
N PHE A 61 5.59 12.56 14.29
CA PHE A 61 6.20 11.46 15.05
C PHE A 61 5.30 10.69 16.04
N GLY A 62 5.46 9.36 16.08
CA GLY A 62 4.91 8.52 17.15
C GLY A 62 3.41 8.16 17.07
N LYS A 63 2.60 8.82 16.24
CA LYS A 63 1.16 8.51 16.09
C LYS A 63 0.71 8.11 14.69
N SER A 64 1.56 8.33 13.69
CA SER A 64 1.24 8.04 12.30
C SER A 64 1.85 6.69 11.91
N PHE A 65 1.06 5.78 11.38
CA PHE A 65 1.49 4.45 10.95
C PHE A 65 0.84 4.17 9.60
N LEU A 66 1.62 3.72 8.62
CA LEU A 66 1.11 3.40 7.29
C LEU A 66 0.50 2.00 7.26
N GLU A 67 -0.40 1.78 6.32
CA GLU A 67 -0.75 0.44 5.86
C GLU A 67 0.47 -0.31 5.35
N SER A 68 0.36 -1.63 5.34
CA SER A 68 1.34 -2.53 4.77
C SER A 68 1.56 -2.23 3.28
N TYR A 69 2.77 -2.52 2.81
CA TYR A 69 3.09 -2.52 1.39
C TYR A 69 2.66 -3.84 0.76
N GLY A 70 1.78 -3.79 -0.23
CA GLY A 70 1.18 -5.01 -0.78
C GLY A 70 0.38 -5.77 0.28
N GLU A 71 0.61 -7.07 0.37
CA GLU A 71 0.01 -7.94 1.39
C GLU A 71 0.69 -7.83 2.77
N GLY A 72 1.81 -7.10 2.85
CA GLY A 72 2.67 -7.04 4.02
C GLY A 72 3.47 -8.33 4.27
N ALA A 73 4.04 -8.45 5.47
CA ALA A 73 4.81 -9.61 5.89
C ALA A 73 3.92 -10.71 6.47
N ASP A 74 4.33 -11.97 6.39
CA ASP A 74 3.73 -13.10 7.10
C ASP A 74 4.69 -13.69 8.14
N CYS A 75 5.39 -12.80 8.85
CA CYS A 75 6.36 -13.18 9.87
C CYS A 75 5.83 -13.03 11.31
N ASN A 76 4.62 -12.49 11.49
CA ASN A 76 3.99 -12.25 12.79
C ASN A 76 2.51 -12.64 12.75
N GLU A 77 2.07 -13.45 13.71
CA GLU A 77 0.69 -13.98 13.76
C GLU A 77 -0.41 -12.90 13.86
N LYS A 78 -0.06 -11.72 14.38
CA LYS A 78 -1.03 -10.69 14.77
C LYS A 78 -1.24 -9.59 13.74
N SER A 79 -0.27 -9.35 12.87
CA SER A 79 -0.37 -8.37 11.80
C SER A 79 0.72 -8.59 10.76
N SER A 80 0.52 -8.01 9.58
CA SER A 80 1.49 -8.05 8.50
C SER A 80 2.67 -7.08 8.68
N ARG A 81 2.92 -6.59 9.90
CA ARG A 81 4.06 -5.73 10.23
C ARG A 81 5.25 -6.56 10.64
N VAL A 82 6.46 -6.11 10.30
CA VAL A 82 7.71 -6.70 10.80
C VAL A 82 8.08 -6.06 12.14
N TRP A 83 8.00 -4.73 12.22
CA TRP A 83 8.29 -3.93 13.39
C TRP A 83 7.01 -3.39 14.05
N LEU A 84 6.95 -3.49 15.38
CA LEU A 84 5.76 -3.16 16.19
C LEU A 84 4.49 -3.90 15.72
N PRO A 85 4.46 -5.24 15.79
CA PRO A 85 3.37 -6.05 15.21
C PRO A 85 1.99 -5.82 15.85
N GLU A 86 1.90 -5.13 16.99
CA GLU A 86 0.62 -4.82 17.65
C GLU A 86 0.00 -3.50 17.18
N VAL A 87 0.74 -2.68 16.42
CA VAL A 87 0.31 -1.33 16.05
C VAL A 87 -0.56 -1.36 14.80
N LYS A 88 -1.72 -0.71 14.87
CA LYS A 88 -2.63 -0.55 13.74
C LYS A 88 -2.20 0.61 12.84
N PRO A 89 -2.40 0.50 11.51
CA PRO A 89 -2.22 1.64 10.62
C PRO A 89 -3.20 2.75 10.98
N THR A 90 -2.75 3.99 10.88
CA THR A 90 -3.58 5.19 11.05
C THR A 90 -3.72 5.98 9.75
N HIS A 91 -2.85 5.70 8.77
CA HIS A 91 -2.81 6.39 7.50
C HIS A 91 -2.62 5.38 6.36
N ARG A 92 -3.15 5.74 5.20
CA ARG A 92 -2.86 5.08 3.93
C ARG A 92 -2.20 6.04 2.96
N ILE A 93 -1.50 5.49 1.98
CA ILE A 93 -1.00 6.27 0.86
C ILE A 93 -2.07 6.33 -0.22
N ALA A 94 -2.31 7.52 -0.75
CA ALA A 94 -3.25 7.77 -1.81
C ALA A 94 -2.57 8.54 -2.96
N CYS A 95 -2.98 8.21 -4.17
CA CYS A 95 -2.46 8.81 -5.39
C CYS A 95 -3.42 9.88 -5.91
N ARG A 96 -2.84 11.02 -6.28
CA ARG A 96 -3.51 12.11 -7.00
C ARG A 96 -2.81 12.37 -8.32
N PRO A 97 -3.50 12.92 -9.33
CA PRO A 97 -2.84 13.34 -10.56
C PRO A 97 -1.72 14.34 -10.26
N ARG A 98 -0.56 14.10 -10.85
CA ARG A 98 0.55 15.06 -10.83
C ARG A 98 0.22 16.31 -11.65
N LYS A 99 -0.68 16.18 -12.64
CA LYS A 99 -1.19 17.26 -13.51
C LYS A 99 -2.72 17.32 -13.46
N ILE A 100 -3.30 18.49 -13.72
CA ILE A 100 -4.72 18.82 -13.45
C ILE A 100 -5.69 18.29 -14.53
N SER A 101 -5.65 17.01 -14.90
CA SER A 101 -6.59 16.57 -15.95
C SER A 101 -7.15 15.17 -15.78
N TYR A 102 -6.34 14.17 -15.46
CA TYR A 102 -6.80 12.78 -15.33
C TYR A 102 -5.63 11.86 -15.01
N ILE A 103 -5.94 10.62 -14.61
CA ILE A 103 -4.99 9.49 -14.59
C ILE A 103 -5.49 8.43 -15.57
N HIS A 104 -4.60 7.91 -16.41
CA HIS A 104 -4.88 6.74 -17.25
C HIS A 104 -4.60 5.45 -16.49
N ASP A 105 -5.62 4.60 -16.40
CA ASP A 105 -5.45 3.22 -15.97
C ASP A 105 -4.87 2.38 -17.12
N MET A 106 -3.70 1.80 -16.86
CA MET A 106 -2.97 1.00 -17.81
C MET A 106 -3.50 -0.42 -17.94
N LEU A 107 -4.36 -0.90 -17.03
CA LEU A 107 -5.01 -2.21 -17.13
C LEU A 107 -6.22 -2.15 -18.05
N SER A 108 -7.19 -1.28 -17.75
CA SER A 108 -8.41 -1.16 -18.53
C SER A 108 -8.28 -0.25 -19.76
N GLY A 109 -7.27 0.61 -19.81
CA GLY A 109 -7.12 1.65 -20.83
C GLY A 109 -8.03 2.87 -20.60
N ASN A 110 -8.83 2.87 -19.53
CA ASN A 110 -9.77 3.93 -19.22
C ASN A 110 -9.11 5.11 -18.52
N VAL A 111 -9.81 6.23 -18.50
CA VAL A 111 -9.46 7.41 -17.71
C VAL A 111 -10.16 7.34 -16.36
N ILE A 112 -9.40 7.51 -15.28
CA ILE A 112 -9.91 7.62 -13.92
C ILE A 112 -10.19 9.09 -13.60
N ASP A 113 -11.43 9.39 -13.24
CA ASP A 113 -11.83 10.67 -12.66
C ASP A 113 -11.61 10.68 -11.14
N VAL A 114 -10.54 11.34 -10.71
CA VAL A 114 -10.18 11.49 -9.30
C VAL A 114 -10.63 12.83 -8.68
N SER A 115 -11.59 13.51 -9.32
CA SER A 115 -12.15 14.76 -8.78
C SER A 115 -12.88 14.56 -7.44
N SER A 116 -13.45 13.36 -7.24
CA SER A 116 -14.26 13.02 -6.06
C SER A 116 -13.61 12.00 -5.12
N ARG A 117 -12.63 11.23 -5.60
CA ARG A 117 -11.98 10.13 -4.88
C ARG A 117 -10.54 9.96 -5.34
N THR A 118 -9.71 9.40 -4.48
CA THR A 118 -8.30 9.12 -4.76
C THR A 118 -8.10 7.64 -5.04
N VAL A 119 -6.99 7.30 -5.69
CA VAL A 119 -6.59 5.90 -5.85
C VAL A 119 -5.79 5.50 -4.62
N VAL A 120 -6.22 4.48 -3.90
CA VAL A 120 -5.48 3.95 -2.75
C VAL A 120 -4.27 3.19 -3.27
N PHE A 121 -3.07 3.62 -2.85
CA PHE A 121 -1.82 2.95 -3.22
C PHE A 121 -1.73 1.60 -2.51
N ASN A 122 -1.31 0.56 -3.23
CA ASN A 122 -1.06 -0.76 -2.64
C ASN A 122 0.44 -1.11 -2.74
N HIS A 123 1.00 -1.18 -3.94
CA HIS A 123 2.44 -1.42 -4.14
C HIS A 123 2.93 -0.88 -5.48
N PHE A 124 4.25 -0.85 -5.67
CA PHE A 124 4.86 -0.62 -6.98
C PHE A 124 4.93 -1.90 -7.79
N ALA A 125 4.69 -1.79 -9.09
CA ALA A 125 4.71 -2.90 -10.03
C ALA A 125 5.35 -2.47 -11.37
N ASN A 126 5.47 -3.44 -12.26
CA ASN A 126 5.78 -3.28 -13.67
C ASN A 126 4.57 -3.71 -14.49
N LYS A 127 4.35 -3.09 -15.65
CA LYS A 127 3.40 -3.59 -16.66
C LYS A 127 4.08 -4.67 -17.51
N SER A 128 3.59 -5.90 -17.41
CA SER A 128 4.11 -7.02 -18.20
C SER A 128 3.79 -6.87 -19.68
N VAL A 129 4.60 -7.53 -20.52
CA VAL A 129 4.40 -7.60 -21.97
C VAL A 129 3.08 -8.28 -22.37
N HIS A 130 2.46 -9.02 -21.45
CA HIS A 130 1.19 -9.70 -21.64
C HIS A 130 -0.03 -8.85 -21.24
N GLY A 131 0.19 -7.58 -20.86
CA GLY A 131 -0.87 -6.64 -20.52
C GLY A 131 -1.32 -6.66 -19.06
N TRP A 132 -0.74 -7.53 -18.23
CA TRP A 132 -0.96 -7.60 -16.79
C TRP A 132 0.11 -6.81 -16.03
N TYR A 133 0.11 -6.89 -14.71
CA TYR A 133 1.18 -6.36 -13.87
C TYR A 133 2.01 -7.48 -13.24
N GLU A 134 3.25 -7.15 -12.91
CA GLU A 134 4.19 -8.03 -12.21
C GLU A 134 4.89 -7.24 -11.10
N GLN A 135 5.08 -7.86 -9.95
CA GLN A 135 5.93 -7.30 -8.90
C GLN A 135 7.40 -7.61 -9.22
N ALA A 136 7.97 -6.86 -10.15
CA ALA A 136 9.36 -7.00 -10.59
C ALA A 136 9.87 -5.68 -11.17
N PRO A 137 11.21 -5.49 -11.29
CA PRO A 137 11.76 -4.31 -11.95
C PRO A 137 11.37 -4.20 -13.43
N PRO A 138 11.31 -2.97 -13.98
CA PRO A 138 11.34 -1.69 -13.27
C PRO A 138 10.08 -1.45 -12.45
N PHE A 139 10.24 -0.87 -11.25
CA PHE A 139 9.12 -0.47 -10.39
C PHE A 139 8.64 0.94 -10.75
N ASP A 140 8.17 1.11 -11.99
CA ASP A 140 7.76 2.38 -12.60
C ASP A 140 6.24 2.56 -12.72
N HIS A 141 5.48 1.59 -12.22
CA HIS A 141 4.03 1.68 -12.08
C HIS A 141 3.60 1.55 -10.62
N VAL A 142 2.44 2.11 -10.31
CA VAL A 142 1.72 1.97 -9.04
C VAL A 142 0.53 1.06 -9.29
N LEU A 143 0.47 -0.06 -8.57
CA LEU A 143 -0.78 -0.79 -8.39
C LEU A 143 -1.55 -0.14 -7.23
N GLY A 144 -2.84 0.06 -7.44
CA GLY A 144 -3.73 0.58 -6.42
C GLY A 144 -5.19 0.24 -6.68
N TYR A 145 -6.06 0.80 -5.85
CA TYR A 145 -7.50 0.55 -5.90
C TYR A 145 -8.27 1.85 -6.10
N TYR A 146 -9.18 1.85 -7.06
CA TYR A 146 -10.15 2.90 -7.28
C TYR A 146 -11.55 2.29 -7.29
N ASN A 147 -12.37 2.63 -6.28
CA ASN A 147 -13.69 2.00 -6.07
C ASN A 147 -13.61 0.46 -6.02
N ASP A 148 -12.68 -0.07 -5.23
CA ASP A 148 -12.43 -1.51 -5.06
C ASP A 148 -12.04 -2.25 -6.35
N GLN A 149 -11.70 -1.51 -7.42
CA GLN A 149 -11.15 -2.06 -8.66
C GLN A 149 -9.66 -1.80 -8.72
N GLU A 150 -8.90 -2.84 -9.07
CA GLU A 150 -7.47 -2.71 -9.34
C GLU A 150 -7.23 -1.80 -10.54
N VAL A 151 -6.27 -0.89 -10.37
CA VAL A 151 -5.80 0.01 -11.41
C VAL A 151 -4.28 0.04 -11.41
N LEU A 152 -3.70 0.17 -12.59
CA LEU A 152 -2.24 0.30 -12.76
C LEU A 152 -1.92 1.67 -13.35
N LEU A 153 -1.17 2.47 -12.60
CA LEU A 153 -0.88 3.85 -12.96
C LEU A 153 0.61 3.99 -13.24
N SER A 154 1.00 4.71 -14.29
CA SER A 154 2.41 5.10 -14.43
C SER A 154 2.78 6.06 -13.30
N ILE A 155 3.95 5.86 -12.67
CA ILE A 155 4.44 6.67 -11.55
C ILE A 155 4.56 8.16 -11.90
N ASP A 156 4.78 8.48 -13.18
CA ASP A 156 4.88 9.86 -13.68
C ASP A 156 3.54 10.60 -13.70
N GLN A 157 2.42 9.85 -13.70
CA GLN A 157 1.08 10.42 -13.69
C GLN A 157 0.63 10.86 -12.29
N VAL A 158 1.28 10.37 -11.24
CA VAL A 158 0.78 10.50 -9.87
C VAL A 158 1.73 11.22 -8.93
N SER A 159 1.16 11.92 -7.96
CA SER A 159 1.78 12.36 -6.72
C SER A 159 1.13 11.66 -5.54
N PHE A 160 1.87 11.53 -4.44
CA PHE A 160 1.50 10.77 -3.27
C PHE A 160 1.13 11.69 -2.11
N MET A 161 0.12 11.27 -1.37
CA MET A 161 -0.27 11.90 -0.13
C MET A 161 -0.65 10.85 0.90
N ALA A 162 -0.65 11.25 2.17
CA ALA A 162 -1.20 10.44 3.24
C ALA A 162 -2.66 10.85 3.50
N GLU A 163 -3.52 9.85 3.67
CA GLU A 163 -4.90 10.03 4.14
C GLU A 163 -5.06 9.30 5.48
N GLU A 164 -5.73 9.91 6.44
CA GLU A 164 -6.12 9.22 7.67
C GLU A 164 -7.13 8.10 7.35
N ILE A 165 -6.92 6.95 7.96
CA ILE A 165 -7.89 5.85 7.94
C ILE A 165 -8.91 6.17 9.03
N GLY A 166 -10.16 6.39 8.65
CA GLY A 166 -11.23 6.53 9.63
C GLY A 166 -11.34 5.28 10.49
N GLU A 167 -11.63 5.43 11.78
CA GLU A 167 -12.03 4.30 12.60
C GLU A 167 -13.26 3.67 11.93
N GLU A 168 -13.19 2.40 11.53
CA GLU A 168 -14.39 1.63 11.33
C GLU A 168 -15.19 1.74 12.63
N ILE A 169 -16.31 2.46 12.59
CA ILE A 169 -17.27 2.45 13.68
C ILE A 169 -17.74 1.00 13.76
N GLY A 170 -17.14 0.24 14.67
CA GLY A 170 -17.48 -1.14 14.91
C GLY A 170 -18.98 -1.25 15.06
N GLY A 171 -19.63 -1.85 14.06
CA GLY A 171 -21.03 -2.22 14.07
C GLY A 171 -21.27 -3.33 15.09
N GLY A 172 -21.07 -3.02 16.36
CA GLY A 172 -21.62 -3.77 17.46
C GLY A 172 -23.12 -3.53 17.44
N VAL A 173 -23.86 -4.42 16.79
CA VAL A 173 -25.27 -4.63 17.11
C VAL A 173 -25.29 -4.94 18.60
N LYS A 174 -25.65 -3.95 19.42
CA LYS A 174 -26.18 -4.23 20.74
C LYS A 174 -27.46 -5.02 20.51
N LEU A 175 -27.38 -6.33 20.73
CA LEU A 175 -28.56 -7.10 21.11
C LEU A 175 -29.08 -6.42 22.38
N ASN A 176 -30.11 -5.59 22.22
CA ASN A 176 -30.93 -5.18 23.34
C ASN A 176 -31.67 -6.44 23.79
N ASP A 177 -31.07 -7.14 24.75
CA ASP A 177 -31.80 -7.93 25.72
C ASP A 177 -32.68 -6.96 26.53
N ASP A 178 -33.88 -6.69 26.01
CA ASP A 178 -34.97 -6.16 26.82
C ASP A 178 -36.19 -7.04 26.62
N ALA A 179 -36.41 -7.87 27.64
CA ALA A 179 -37.63 -8.61 27.87
C ALA A 179 -38.85 -7.69 27.77
N ARG A 180 -39.83 -8.09 26.94
CA ARG A 180 -41.23 -7.75 27.17
C ARG A 180 -42.08 -9.01 27.08
N ALA A 181 -42.66 -9.36 28.21
CA ALA A 181 -43.69 -10.38 28.36
C ALA A 181 -44.88 -10.13 27.42
N PRO A 182 -45.62 -11.19 27.02
CA PRO A 182 -46.83 -11.03 26.22
C PRO A 182 -48.01 -10.62 27.11
N PRO A 183 -48.93 -9.77 26.62
CA PRO A 183 -50.25 -9.60 27.23
C PRO A 183 -51.37 -10.12 26.30
N PRO A 184 -52.59 -10.24 26.85
CA PRO A 184 -53.09 -11.27 27.77
C PRO A 184 -53.53 -12.58 27.07
#